data_AF-A0A932IND9-F1
#
_entry.id   AF-A0A932IND9-F1
#
_cell.length_a   1.000
_cell.length_b   1.000
_cell.length_c   1.000
_cell.angle_alpha   90.00
_cell.angle_beta   90.00
_cell.angle_gamma   90.00
#
_symmetry.space_group_name_H-M   'P 1'
#
loop_
_entity.id
_entity.type
_entity.pdbx_description
1 polymer ?
#
loop_
_entity_poly.entity_id
_entity_poly.type
_entity_poly.pdbx_seq_one_letter_code
_entity_poly.pdbx_strand_id
1 'polypeptide(L)'
;GKECGYFWTECLDHIGYYVDKVMAIEALSDSQTNFVARANPIDIREWQVGYYNTFSESIRKVHAALQSGDWSRVGPYLENGKLKWPNYAGALTDVHQDAVDPAADFTVQLYFALLGNARFINTFDRHFADESTMWILGTGKGPQVAPEKMVTFTDPDTGLTYAALDLADEVGGADGNKTLPNSAGEAMIRHANLLLARSTACDLADATTATVDNCFLPKADAAALGDLRKYVQLLRAVVDMTATIHYNDPLNP
;
A
#
# COMPACT_ATOMS: atom_id res chain seq x y z
N GLY A 1 -16.11 21.58 -31.34
CA GLY A 1 -15.01 21.85 -30.40
C GLY A 1 -15.46 22.97 -29.51
N LYS A 2 -15.44 22.78 -28.19
CA LYS A 2 -15.74 23.88 -27.26
C LYS A 2 -14.51 24.77 -27.19
N GLU A 3 -14.73 26.07 -27.35
CA GLU A 3 -13.70 27.10 -27.17
C GLU A 3 -13.34 27.15 -25.68
N CYS A 4 -12.08 26.86 -25.35
CA CYS A 4 -11.55 26.99 -23.99
C CYS A 4 -11.55 28.47 -23.57
N GLY A 5 -11.86 28.73 -22.30
CA GLY A 5 -11.86 30.08 -21.74
C GLY A 5 -10.47 30.69 -21.54
N TYR A 6 -10.41 31.82 -20.83
CA TYR A 6 -9.23 32.70 -20.70
C TYR A 6 -8.14 32.10 -19.79
N PHE A 7 -8.48 31.12 -18.94
CA PHE A 7 -7.51 30.48 -18.04
C PHE A 7 -7.03 29.15 -18.61
N TRP A 8 -5.72 28.91 -18.54
CA TRP A 8 -5.08 27.67 -19.02
C TRP A 8 -5.69 26.40 -18.37
N THR A 9 -6.16 26.50 -17.12
CA THR A 9 -6.82 25.42 -16.37
C THR A 9 -8.20 25.03 -16.91
N GLU A 10 -8.87 25.90 -17.69
CA GLU A 10 -10.19 25.63 -18.28
C GLU A 10 -10.09 24.83 -19.59
N CYS A 11 -8.87 24.61 -20.08
CA CYS A 11 -8.57 23.91 -21.32
C CYS A 11 -8.01 22.50 -21.10
N LEU A 12 -7.94 22.09 -19.84
CA LEU A 12 -7.40 20.83 -19.41
C LEU A 12 -8.53 19.89 -19.00
N ASP A 13 -8.93 19.00 -19.91
CA ASP A 13 -9.64 17.77 -19.54
C ASP A 13 -8.63 16.82 -18.85
N HIS A 14 -8.17 17.19 -17.65
CA HIS A 14 -7.25 16.38 -16.85
C HIS A 14 -8.00 15.48 -15.89
N ILE A 15 -8.76 14.53 -16.42
CA ILE A 15 -9.36 13.46 -15.61
C ILE A 15 -8.23 12.53 -15.15
N GLY A 16 -8.07 12.36 -13.83
CA GLY A 16 -7.08 11.46 -13.23
C GLY A 16 -5.75 12.13 -12.87
N TYR A 17 -5.73 13.46 -12.77
CA TYR A 17 -4.57 14.20 -12.26
C TYR A 17 -4.40 14.01 -10.75
N TYR A 18 -3.29 14.51 -10.21
CA TYR A 18 -2.95 14.39 -8.79
C TYR A 18 -4.11 14.75 -7.85
N VAL A 19 -4.81 15.87 -8.10
CA VAL A 19 -5.91 16.34 -7.25
C VAL A 19 -7.08 15.36 -7.26
N ASP A 20 -7.46 14.82 -8.42
CA ASP A 20 -8.55 13.84 -8.52
C ASP A 20 -8.24 12.57 -7.73
N LYS A 21 -6.98 12.12 -7.77
CA LYS A 21 -6.52 10.95 -7.00
C LYS A 21 -6.61 11.21 -5.50
N VAL A 22 -6.16 12.37 -5.02
CA VAL A 22 -6.25 12.74 -3.61
C VAL A 22 -7.71 12.86 -3.16
N MET A 23 -8.57 13.51 -3.96
CA MET A 23 -10.01 13.61 -3.67
C MET A 23 -10.69 12.24 -3.67
N ALA A 24 -10.30 11.34 -4.56
CA ALA A 24 -10.81 9.97 -4.59
C ALA A 24 -10.41 9.19 -3.33
N ILE A 25 -9.16 9.35 -2.86
CA ILE A 25 -8.69 8.77 -1.59
C ILE A 25 -9.48 9.36 -0.42
N GLU A 26 -9.73 10.66 -0.42
CA GLU A 26 -10.52 11.31 0.62
C GLU A 26 -11.95 10.77 0.67
N ALA A 27 -12.61 10.66 -0.49
CA ALA A 27 -13.96 10.11 -0.59
C ALA A 27 -14.03 8.61 -0.22
N LEU A 28 -13.00 7.83 -0.57
CA LEU A 28 -12.91 6.41 -0.21
C LEU A 28 -12.74 6.23 1.31
N SER A 29 -11.95 7.11 1.93
CA SER A 29 -11.60 7.06 3.36
C SER A 29 -12.62 7.73 4.27
N ASP A 30 -13.55 8.52 3.73
CA ASP A 30 -14.60 9.15 4.52
C ASP A 30 -15.72 8.15 4.90
N SER A 31 -15.87 7.91 6.21
CA SER A 31 -16.93 7.07 6.78
C SER A 31 -18.20 7.85 7.13
N GLN A 32 -18.18 9.19 7.09
CA GLN A 32 -19.23 10.04 7.65
C GLN A 32 -20.38 10.35 6.70
N THR A 33 -20.28 10.00 5.41
CA THR A 33 -21.21 10.46 4.37
C THR A 33 -22.31 9.48 4.00
N ASN A 34 -22.27 8.23 4.48
CA ASN A 34 -23.25 7.19 4.13
C ASN A 34 -24.20 6.87 5.29
N PHE A 35 -25.36 7.54 5.33
CA PHE A 35 -26.39 7.33 6.35
C PHE A 35 -27.49 6.37 5.86
N VAL A 36 -27.78 5.31 6.62
CA VAL A 36 -28.98 4.47 6.43
C VAL A 36 -30.00 4.87 7.49
N ALA A 37 -31.09 5.54 7.09
CA ALA A 37 -32.03 6.20 7.99
C ALA A 37 -32.83 5.23 8.90
N ARG A 38 -32.42 5.02 10.17
CA ARG A 38 -33.33 4.62 11.27
C ARG A 38 -32.79 4.93 12.68
N ALA A 39 -33.26 6.04 13.27
CA ALA A 39 -32.70 6.66 14.47
C ALA A 39 -32.94 5.82 15.74
N ASN A 40 -31.87 5.32 16.40
CA ASN A 40 -31.90 4.86 17.78
C ASN A 40 -30.87 5.63 18.63
N PRO A 41 -31.26 6.24 19.78
CA PRO A 41 -30.37 7.12 20.58
C PRO A 41 -29.23 6.43 21.35
N ILE A 42 -29.07 5.11 21.23
CA ILE A 42 -28.16 4.32 22.08
C ILE A 42 -26.82 4.02 21.39
N ASP A 43 -26.75 4.06 20.05
CA ASP A 43 -25.50 3.83 19.34
C ASP A 43 -25.25 4.90 18.25
N ILE A 44 -24.34 5.82 18.55
CA ILE A 44 -23.88 6.86 17.62
C ILE A 44 -22.98 6.31 16.49
N ARG A 45 -22.61 5.02 16.54
CA ARG A 45 -21.73 4.35 15.57
C ARG A 45 -22.51 3.56 14.51
N GLU A 46 -23.83 3.43 14.68
CA GLU A 46 -24.74 2.71 13.76
C GLU A 46 -24.92 3.41 12.39
N TRP A 47 -24.24 4.55 12.17
CA TRP A 47 -24.52 5.52 11.10
C TRP A 47 -23.41 5.74 10.07
N GLN A 48 -22.25 5.10 10.23
CA GLN A 48 -21.08 5.34 9.38
C GLN A 48 -20.74 4.09 8.58
N VAL A 49 -21.27 3.99 7.36
CA VAL A 49 -20.89 2.92 6.42
C VAL A 49 -19.78 3.45 5.50
N GLY A 50 -18.52 3.30 5.91
CA GLY A 50 -17.38 3.58 5.03
C GLY A 50 -17.25 2.54 3.92
N TYR A 51 -16.62 2.91 2.80
CA TYR A 51 -16.32 1.95 1.73
C TYR A 51 -15.50 0.76 2.23
N TYR A 52 -14.63 0.98 3.22
CA TYR A 52 -13.84 -0.06 3.87
C TYR A 52 -14.70 -1.15 4.53
N ASN A 53 -15.84 -0.82 5.13
CA ASN A 53 -16.72 -1.81 5.75
C ASN A 53 -17.35 -2.77 4.73
N THR A 54 -17.55 -2.32 3.49
CA THR A 54 -18.23 -3.11 2.44
C THR A 54 -17.23 -3.78 1.49
N PHE A 55 -16.10 -3.13 1.23
CA PHE A 55 -15.10 -3.53 0.23
C PHE A 55 -13.70 -3.60 0.84
N SER A 56 -13.57 -4.07 2.08
CA SER A 56 -12.30 -4.16 2.82
C SER A 56 -11.22 -4.86 2.00
N GLU A 57 -11.53 -6.04 1.46
CA GLU A 57 -10.61 -6.84 0.62
C GLU A 57 -10.10 -6.07 -0.61
N SER A 58 -10.99 -5.46 -1.38
CA SER A 58 -10.61 -4.68 -2.57
C SER A 58 -9.75 -3.47 -2.19
N ILE A 59 -10.12 -2.77 -1.11
CA ILE A 59 -9.39 -1.58 -0.65
C ILE A 59 -8.01 -1.95 -0.15
N ARG A 60 -7.87 -3.06 0.57
CA ARG A 60 -6.58 -3.56 1.04
C ARG A 60 -5.68 -3.95 -0.11
N LYS A 61 -6.21 -4.61 -1.14
CA LYS A 61 -5.45 -4.95 -2.36
C LYS A 61 -5.02 -3.70 -3.13
N VAL A 62 -5.90 -2.72 -3.26
CA VAL A 62 -5.56 -1.42 -3.86
C VAL A 62 -4.49 -0.71 -3.03
N HIS A 63 -4.59 -0.75 -1.70
CA HIS A 63 -3.59 -0.17 -0.81
C HIS A 63 -2.22 -0.85 -0.98
N ALA A 64 -2.17 -2.18 -0.93
CA ALA A 64 -0.96 -2.94 -1.11
C ALA A 64 -0.32 -2.71 -2.49
N ALA A 65 -1.12 -2.69 -3.55
CA ALA A 65 -0.67 -2.35 -4.90
C ALA A 65 -0.12 -0.92 -5.00
N LEU A 66 -0.82 0.05 -4.38
CA LEU A 66 -0.39 1.44 -4.36
C LEU A 66 0.96 1.59 -3.66
N GLN A 67 1.14 0.99 -2.49
CA GLN A 67 2.40 1.10 -1.73
C GLN A 67 3.56 0.34 -2.35
N SER A 68 3.30 -0.81 -3.00
CA SER A 68 4.32 -1.61 -3.67
C SER A 68 4.58 -1.19 -5.12
N GLY A 69 3.69 -0.42 -5.73
CA GLY A 69 3.72 -0.14 -7.18
C GLY A 69 3.36 -1.35 -8.05
N ASP A 70 2.89 -2.46 -7.47
CA ASP A 70 2.44 -3.63 -8.23
C ASP A 70 0.98 -3.46 -8.70
N TRP A 71 0.83 -2.95 -9.91
CA TRP A 71 -0.46 -2.71 -10.55
C TRP A 71 -1.04 -3.94 -11.24
N SER A 72 -0.36 -5.08 -11.25
CA SER A 72 -0.72 -6.24 -12.08
C SER A 72 -2.15 -6.75 -11.86
N ARG A 73 -2.75 -6.49 -10.70
CA ARG A 73 -4.09 -7.00 -10.31
C ARG A 73 -5.16 -5.93 -10.19
N VAL A 74 -4.76 -4.69 -9.91
CA VAL A 74 -5.68 -3.59 -9.62
C VAL A 74 -5.61 -2.46 -10.64
N GLY A 75 -4.52 -2.37 -11.39
CA GLY A 75 -4.35 -1.37 -12.44
C GLY A 75 -5.20 -1.71 -13.67
N PRO A 76 -5.54 -0.70 -14.47
CA PRO A 76 -6.06 -0.96 -15.81
C PRO A 76 -5.00 -1.69 -16.63
N TYR A 77 -5.39 -2.54 -17.55
CA TYR A 77 -4.47 -3.37 -18.35
C TYR A 77 -4.83 -3.36 -19.83
N LEU A 78 -3.83 -3.56 -20.67
CA LEU A 78 -4.02 -3.69 -22.11
C LEU A 78 -4.23 -5.16 -22.49
N GLU A 79 -5.33 -5.44 -23.19
CA GLU A 79 -5.60 -6.76 -23.74
C GLU A 79 -6.03 -6.61 -25.20
N ASN A 80 -5.28 -7.21 -26.13
CA ASN A 80 -5.52 -7.10 -27.57
C ASN A 80 -5.62 -5.63 -28.05
N GLY A 81 -4.77 -4.75 -27.51
CA GLY A 81 -4.73 -3.33 -27.83
C GLY A 81 -5.91 -2.51 -27.29
N LYS A 82 -6.76 -3.08 -26.42
CA LYS A 82 -7.84 -2.38 -25.74
C LYS A 82 -7.54 -2.25 -24.26
N LEU A 83 -7.75 -1.05 -23.72
CA LEU A 83 -7.69 -0.82 -22.29
C LEU A 83 -8.90 -1.52 -21.64
N LYS A 84 -8.64 -2.29 -20.58
CA LYS A 84 -9.63 -2.96 -19.75
C LYS A 84 -9.35 -2.65 -18.28
N TRP A 85 -10.39 -2.81 -17.47
CA TRP A 85 -10.35 -2.55 -16.04
C TRP A 85 -10.66 -3.85 -15.31
N PRO A 86 -9.95 -4.16 -14.21
CA PRO A 86 -10.28 -5.29 -13.39
C PRO A 86 -11.63 -5.05 -12.69
N ASN A 87 -12.28 -6.13 -12.30
CA ASN A 87 -13.53 -6.04 -11.56
C ASN A 87 -13.25 -5.69 -10.08
N TYR A 88 -13.29 -4.40 -9.74
CA TYR A 88 -13.05 -3.89 -8.39
C TYR A 88 -14.05 -4.37 -7.33
N ALA A 89 -15.24 -4.83 -7.75
CA ALA A 89 -16.23 -5.42 -6.86
C ALA A 89 -16.00 -6.94 -6.63
N GLY A 90 -15.03 -7.54 -7.33
CA GLY A 90 -14.67 -8.95 -7.22
C GLY A 90 -13.37 -9.18 -6.43
N ALA A 91 -12.88 -10.43 -6.44
CA ALA A 91 -11.74 -10.83 -5.62
C ALA A 91 -10.38 -10.30 -6.08
N LEU A 92 -10.24 -9.65 -7.25
CA LEU A 92 -8.97 -9.11 -7.77
C LEU A 92 -7.80 -10.12 -7.72
N THR A 93 -8.05 -11.36 -8.14
CA THR A 93 -7.09 -12.49 -8.09
C THR A 93 -6.44 -12.82 -9.42
N ASP A 94 -6.82 -12.15 -10.50
CA ASP A 94 -6.20 -12.30 -11.82
C ASP A 94 -4.98 -11.40 -11.95
N VAL A 95 -3.88 -11.94 -12.51
CA VAL A 95 -2.66 -11.17 -12.83
C VAL A 95 -2.70 -10.77 -14.29
N HIS A 96 -2.58 -9.48 -14.55
CA HIS A 96 -2.48 -8.91 -15.88
C HIS A 96 -1.03 -8.47 -16.15
N GLN A 97 -0.42 -9.01 -17.20
CA GLN A 97 0.98 -8.77 -17.54
C GLN A 97 1.23 -7.34 -18.06
N ASP A 98 0.29 -6.81 -18.84
CA ASP A 98 0.36 -5.46 -19.43
C ASP A 98 -0.47 -4.46 -18.61
N ALA A 99 -0.29 -4.48 -17.29
CA ALA A 99 -0.89 -3.49 -16.40
C ALA A 99 -0.24 -2.11 -16.63
N VAL A 100 -1.09 -1.11 -16.73
CA VAL A 100 -0.71 0.29 -16.91
C VAL A 100 -0.66 0.95 -15.55
N ASP A 101 0.49 1.56 -15.24
CA ASP A 101 0.65 2.37 -14.03
C ASP A 101 -0.28 3.59 -14.12
N PRO A 102 -1.19 3.78 -13.14
CA PRO A 102 -2.02 4.97 -13.08
C PRO A 102 -1.25 6.26 -12.75
N ALA A 103 0.08 6.24 -12.67
CA ALA A 103 0.96 7.32 -12.22
C ALA A 103 0.65 7.73 -10.77
N ALA A 104 0.68 6.75 -9.87
CA ALA A 104 0.47 6.98 -8.44
C ALA A 104 1.80 6.97 -7.68
N ASP A 105 2.55 8.05 -7.87
CA ASP A 105 3.88 8.27 -7.29
C ASP A 105 3.85 8.53 -5.77
N PHE A 106 5.03 8.72 -5.19
CA PHE A 106 5.31 8.95 -3.76
C PHE A 106 4.26 9.77 -3.01
N THR A 107 3.82 10.92 -3.55
CA THR A 107 2.87 11.77 -2.85
C THR A 107 1.50 11.11 -2.72
N VAL A 108 1.01 10.44 -3.77
CA VAL A 108 -0.28 9.73 -3.73
C VAL A 108 -0.20 8.54 -2.77
N GLN A 109 0.93 7.82 -2.78
CA GLN A 109 1.21 6.73 -1.83
C GLN A 109 1.18 7.21 -0.38
N LEU A 110 1.82 8.35 -0.09
CA LEU A 110 1.86 8.94 1.24
C LEU A 110 0.47 9.42 1.69
N TYR A 111 -0.30 10.06 0.81
CA TYR A 111 -1.67 10.49 1.11
C TYR A 111 -2.58 9.31 1.46
N PHE A 112 -2.50 8.21 0.71
CA PHE A 112 -3.27 7.01 1.01
C PHE A 112 -2.83 6.40 2.33
N ALA A 113 -1.53 6.27 2.57
CA ALA A 113 -1.02 5.74 3.84
C ALA A 113 -1.53 6.57 5.02
N LEU A 114 -1.47 7.90 4.91
CA LEU A 114 -1.91 8.82 5.96
C LEU A 114 -3.42 8.79 6.18
N LEU A 115 -4.22 9.01 5.12
CA LEU A 115 -5.67 9.09 5.23
C LEU A 115 -6.30 7.72 5.54
N GLY A 116 -5.74 6.64 4.99
CA GLY A 116 -6.16 5.29 5.29
C GLY A 116 -6.01 4.97 6.77
N ASN A 117 -4.81 5.21 7.34
CA ASN A 117 -4.60 5.02 8.77
C ASN A 117 -5.43 5.99 9.62
N ALA A 118 -5.56 7.27 9.22
CA ALA A 118 -6.31 8.24 10.01
C ALA A 118 -7.82 7.99 10.04
N ARG A 119 -8.41 7.42 8.98
CA ARG A 119 -9.88 7.36 8.83
C ARG A 119 -10.46 5.95 8.78
N PHE A 120 -9.76 4.93 8.27
CA PHE A 120 -10.31 3.57 8.25
C PHE A 120 -10.39 2.94 9.65
N ILE A 121 -9.55 3.39 10.59
CA ILE A 121 -9.52 2.91 11.98
C ILE A 121 -10.70 3.43 12.82
N ASN A 122 -11.49 4.38 12.28
CA ASN A 122 -12.76 4.76 12.90
C ASN A 122 -13.80 3.63 12.86
N THR A 123 -13.56 2.60 12.04
CA THR A 123 -14.31 1.35 12.06
C THR A 123 -13.60 0.39 13.02
N PHE A 124 -14.31 -0.42 13.81
CA PHE A 124 -13.74 -1.27 14.88
C PHE A 124 -12.68 -2.30 14.43
N ASP A 125 -12.37 -2.33 13.14
CA ASP A 125 -11.40 -3.20 12.54
C ASP A 125 -9.99 -2.57 12.57
N ARG A 126 -9.11 -3.15 13.41
CA ARG A 126 -7.70 -2.75 13.49
C ARG A 126 -6.82 -3.41 12.43
N HIS A 127 -7.33 -4.36 11.65
CA HIS A 127 -6.53 -5.10 10.67
C HIS A 127 -5.90 -4.15 9.64
N PHE A 128 -6.58 -3.09 9.21
CA PHE A 128 -5.98 -2.10 8.30
C PHE A 128 -4.71 -1.46 8.89
N ALA A 129 -4.75 -1.11 10.18
CA ALA A 129 -3.63 -0.50 10.88
C ALA A 129 -2.46 -1.48 11.00
N ASP A 130 -2.76 -2.69 11.45
CA ASP A 130 -1.77 -3.74 11.65
C ASP A 130 -1.09 -4.13 10.32
N GLU A 131 -1.87 -4.19 9.24
CA GLU A 131 -1.38 -4.47 7.88
C GLU A 131 -0.56 -3.35 7.25
N SER A 132 -0.83 -2.11 7.65
CA SER A 132 -0.13 -0.93 7.15
C SER A 132 1.10 -0.59 7.98
N THR A 133 1.27 -1.23 9.14
CA THR A 133 2.33 -0.91 10.09
C THR A 133 3.67 -1.49 9.62
N MET A 134 4.69 -0.64 9.65
CA MET A 134 6.07 -0.99 9.39
C MET A 134 6.94 -0.48 10.54
N TRP A 135 8.01 -1.20 10.86
CA TRP A 135 8.92 -0.79 11.93
C TRP A 135 10.38 -1.14 11.60
N ILE A 136 11.30 -0.55 12.36
CA ILE A 136 12.72 -0.88 12.29
C ILE A 136 13.06 -1.82 13.45
N LEU A 137 13.64 -2.97 13.15
CA LEU A 137 14.08 -3.93 14.15
C LEU A 137 15.18 -3.34 15.05
N GLY A 138 15.17 -3.70 16.34
CA GLY A 138 16.15 -3.22 17.32
C GLY A 138 15.89 -1.83 17.90
N THR A 139 14.86 -1.10 17.43
CA THR A 139 14.52 0.24 17.96
C THR A 139 13.62 0.22 19.20
N GLY A 140 13.02 -0.93 19.53
CA GLY A 140 12.04 -1.05 20.61
C GLY A 140 10.66 -0.44 20.31
N LYS A 141 10.46 0.11 19.10
CA LYS A 141 9.18 0.70 18.66
C LYS A 141 8.25 -0.29 17.95
N GLY A 142 8.77 -1.44 17.53
CA GLY A 142 7.99 -2.46 16.84
C GLY A 142 7.29 -3.43 17.79
N PRO A 143 6.19 -4.07 17.36
CA PRO A 143 5.55 -5.14 18.11
C PRO A 143 6.49 -6.34 18.29
N GLN A 144 6.31 -7.10 19.38
CA GLN A 144 6.94 -8.41 19.52
C GLN A 144 6.18 -9.43 18.69
N VAL A 145 6.79 -9.88 17.61
CA VAL A 145 6.23 -10.85 16.66
C VAL A 145 7.26 -11.97 16.46
N ALA A 146 6.79 -13.20 16.29
CA ALA A 146 7.67 -14.32 16.01
C ALA A 146 8.35 -14.14 14.62
N PRO A 147 9.64 -14.50 14.45
CA PRO A 147 10.38 -14.30 13.19
C PRO A 147 9.71 -14.88 11.94
N GLU A 148 8.93 -15.94 12.09
CA GLU A 148 8.18 -16.60 11.02
C GLU A 148 6.90 -15.85 10.59
N LYS A 149 6.49 -14.83 11.35
CA LYS A 149 5.31 -13.98 11.08
C LYS A 149 5.70 -12.56 10.64
N MET A 150 6.96 -12.38 10.22
CA MET A 150 7.44 -11.10 9.72
C MET A 150 8.17 -11.25 8.38
N VAL A 151 7.98 -10.28 7.51
CA VAL A 151 8.85 -10.06 6.36
C VAL A 151 9.83 -8.94 6.68
N THR A 152 11.08 -9.10 6.23
CA THR A 152 12.15 -8.15 6.52
C THR A 152 12.88 -7.70 5.26
N PHE A 153 13.42 -6.48 5.31
CA PHE A 153 14.31 -5.92 4.30
C PHE A 153 15.43 -5.15 5.01
N THR A 154 16.67 -5.38 4.61
CA THR A 154 17.83 -4.66 5.14
C THR A 154 18.33 -3.68 4.10
N ASP A 155 18.36 -2.39 4.46
CA ASP A 155 18.87 -1.33 3.59
C ASP A 155 20.41 -1.45 3.48
N PRO A 156 20.96 -1.68 2.27
CA PRO A 156 22.40 -1.86 2.08
C PRO A 156 23.20 -0.57 2.37
N ASP A 157 22.59 0.61 2.25
CA ASP A 157 23.29 1.88 2.46
C ASP A 157 23.40 2.23 3.96
N THR A 158 22.45 1.80 4.80
CA THR A 158 22.41 2.16 6.24
C THR A 158 22.51 1.00 7.22
N GLY A 159 22.32 -0.24 6.76
CA GLY A 159 22.26 -1.43 7.61
C GLY A 159 21.01 -1.52 8.48
N LEU A 160 20.03 -0.62 8.32
CA LEU A 160 18.76 -0.69 9.05
C LEU A 160 17.89 -1.81 8.48
N THR A 161 17.32 -2.64 9.37
CA THR A 161 16.37 -3.68 8.99
C THR A 161 14.95 -3.23 9.25
N TYR A 162 14.20 -3.07 8.18
CA TYR A 162 12.77 -2.81 8.16
C TYR A 162 12.00 -4.12 8.26
N ALA A 163 10.88 -4.11 8.96
CA ALA A 163 10.01 -5.26 9.14
C ALA A 163 8.54 -4.86 9.04
N ALA A 164 7.73 -5.82 8.57
CA ALA A 164 6.28 -5.76 8.54
C ALA A 164 5.69 -7.14 8.86
N LEU A 165 4.41 -7.19 9.23
CA LEU A 165 3.71 -8.44 9.48
C LEU A 165 3.53 -9.24 8.19
N ASP A 166 3.85 -10.54 8.23
CA ASP A 166 3.50 -11.48 7.18
C ASP A 166 2.09 -12.04 7.46
N LEU A 167 1.10 -11.53 6.72
CA LEU A 167 -0.31 -11.88 6.89
C LEU A 167 -0.81 -12.78 5.75
N ALA A 168 0.11 -13.45 5.04
CA ALA A 168 -0.22 -14.38 3.96
C ALA A 168 -1.13 -15.55 4.41
N ASP A 169 -1.18 -15.85 5.71
CA ASP A 169 -1.95 -16.97 6.29
C ASP A 169 -3.26 -16.58 7.00
N GLU A 170 -3.41 -15.33 7.49
CA GLU A 170 -4.54 -14.99 8.40
C GLU A 170 -5.72 -14.34 7.68
N VAL A 171 -5.45 -13.62 6.59
CA VAL A 171 -6.52 -13.10 5.73
C VAL A 171 -6.61 -14.00 4.53
N GLY A 172 -7.43 -15.04 4.68
CA GLY A 172 -7.86 -15.84 3.56
C GLY A 172 -8.55 -14.96 2.54
N GLY A 173 -7.81 -14.53 1.51
CA GLY A 173 -8.43 -14.41 0.20
C GLY A 173 -9.18 -15.71 -0.04
N ALA A 174 -10.44 -15.63 -0.45
CA ALA A 174 -11.40 -16.74 -0.55
C ALA A 174 -10.90 -18.00 -1.30
N ASP A 175 -9.70 -17.95 -1.87
CA ASP A 175 -9.09 -18.94 -2.76
C ASP A 175 -7.88 -19.68 -2.15
N GLY A 176 -7.48 -19.41 -0.90
CA GLY A 176 -6.45 -20.19 -0.18
C GLY A 176 -5.05 -20.16 -0.81
N ASN A 177 -4.78 -19.23 -1.74
CA ASN A 177 -3.53 -19.17 -2.50
C ASN A 177 -2.51 -18.26 -1.81
N LYS A 178 -1.51 -18.87 -1.15
CA LYS A 178 -0.43 -18.25 -0.33
C LYS A 178 0.53 -17.31 -1.07
N THR A 179 0.23 -16.87 -2.29
CA THR A 179 1.18 -16.16 -3.15
C THR A 179 1.03 -14.63 -3.18
N LEU A 180 0.11 -14.06 -2.39
CA LEU A 180 -0.13 -12.62 -2.42
C LEU A 180 0.23 -11.96 -1.09
N PRO A 181 0.97 -10.84 -1.10
CA PRO A 181 1.04 -9.99 0.07
C PRO A 181 -0.35 -9.41 0.33
N ASN A 182 -0.94 -9.81 1.45
CA ASN A 182 -2.30 -9.42 1.85
C ASN A 182 -2.32 -8.10 2.63
N SER A 183 -1.12 -7.56 2.92
CA SER A 183 -0.93 -6.34 3.67
C SER A 183 -0.04 -5.35 2.91
N ALA A 184 -0.26 -4.06 3.15
CA ALA A 184 0.49 -3.01 2.49
C ALA A 184 1.97 -3.01 2.96
N GLY A 185 2.21 -3.18 4.26
CA GLY A 185 3.57 -3.26 4.80
C GLY A 185 4.35 -4.45 4.23
N GLU A 186 3.70 -5.62 4.10
CA GLU A 186 4.32 -6.80 3.49
C GLU A 186 4.66 -6.56 2.01
N ALA A 187 3.72 -6.00 1.26
CA ALA A 187 3.90 -5.69 -0.15
C ALA A 187 5.08 -4.73 -0.36
N MET A 188 5.23 -3.73 0.53
CA MET A 188 6.35 -2.81 0.48
C MET A 188 7.69 -3.49 0.72
N ILE A 189 7.80 -4.31 1.76
CA ILE A 189 9.03 -5.04 2.08
C ILE A 189 9.40 -6.02 0.97
N ARG A 190 8.43 -6.75 0.41
CA ARG A 190 8.67 -7.66 -0.73
C ARG A 190 9.12 -6.89 -1.97
N HIS A 191 8.53 -5.73 -2.26
CA HIS A 191 8.97 -4.89 -3.38
C HIS A 191 10.41 -4.38 -3.20
N ALA A 192 10.76 -3.94 -1.99
CA ALA A 192 12.13 -3.53 -1.67
C ALA A 192 13.15 -4.66 -1.89
N ASN A 193 12.81 -5.88 -1.47
CA ASN A 193 13.64 -7.07 -1.71
C ASN A 193 13.77 -7.39 -3.21
N LEU A 194 12.70 -7.23 -4.01
CA LEU A 194 12.75 -7.40 -5.46
C LEU A 194 13.64 -6.35 -6.15
N LEU A 195 13.57 -5.09 -5.71
CA LEU A 195 14.44 -4.03 -6.20
C LEU A 195 15.90 -4.28 -5.81
N LEU A 196 16.15 -4.71 -4.58
CA LEU A 196 17.49 -5.08 -4.10
C LEU A 196 18.08 -6.22 -4.94
N ALA A 197 17.32 -7.29 -5.18
CA ALA A 197 17.73 -8.43 -6.00
C ALA A 197 18.12 -8.03 -7.43
N ARG A 198 17.52 -6.96 -7.97
CA ARG A 198 17.84 -6.39 -9.30
C ARG A 198 18.92 -5.31 -9.27
N SER A 199 19.29 -4.81 -8.11
CA SER A 199 20.23 -3.69 -7.99
C SER A 199 21.67 -4.18 -8.05
N THR A 200 22.59 -3.25 -8.32
CA THR A 200 24.04 -3.49 -8.19
C THR A 200 24.51 -3.58 -6.73
N ALA A 201 23.64 -3.25 -5.76
CA ALA A 201 23.93 -3.41 -4.33
C ALA A 201 23.72 -4.84 -3.85
N CYS A 202 23.13 -5.71 -4.69
CA CYS A 202 23.15 -7.14 -4.47
C CYS A 202 24.54 -7.67 -4.83
N ASP A 203 25.33 -8.02 -3.82
CA ASP A 203 26.57 -8.74 -4.04
C ASP A 203 26.33 -10.25 -3.87
N LEU A 204 26.63 -11.04 -4.90
CA LEU A 204 26.59 -12.50 -4.82
C LEU A 204 27.97 -13.09 -4.46
N ALA A 205 29.02 -12.27 -4.44
CA ALA A 205 30.40 -12.72 -4.24
C ALA A 205 30.73 -12.99 -2.76
N ASP A 206 30.02 -12.33 -1.84
CA ASP A 206 30.22 -12.44 -0.38
C ASP A 206 29.17 -13.31 0.34
N ALA A 207 28.32 -14.02 -0.40
CA ALA A 207 27.33 -14.94 0.16
C ALA A 207 28.03 -16.12 0.86
N THR A 208 28.15 -16.05 2.19
CA THR A 208 28.66 -17.13 3.04
C THR A 208 27.51 -17.88 3.69
N THR A 209 27.76 -19.07 4.25
CA THR A 209 26.76 -19.81 5.04
C THR A 209 26.25 -19.05 6.29
N ALA A 210 26.86 -17.91 6.64
CA ALA A 210 26.48 -17.05 7.77
C ALA A 210 25.75 -15.76 7.36
N THR A 211 25.76 -15.40 6.07
CA THR A 211 25.10 -14.21 5.52
C THR A 211 24.16 -14.65 4.41
N VAL A 212 22.85 -14.66 4.68
CA VAL A 212 21.86 -14.92 3.64
C VAL A 212 21.79 -13.67 2.76
N ASP A 213 22.54 -13.66 1.67
CA ASP A 213 22.30 -12.69 0.59
C ASP A 213 20.97 -13.04 -0.06
N ASN A 214 19.98 -12.16 0.09
CA ASN A 214 18.63 -12.29 -0.48
C ASN A 214 18.61 -12.10 -2.02
N CYS A 215 19.75 -12.30 -2.69
CA CYS A 215 19.94 -12.08 -4.11
C CYS A 215 19.46 -13.27 -4.94
N PHE A 216 18.25 -13.19 -5.47
CA PHE A 216 17.74 -14.12 -6.48
C PHE A 216 18.02 -13.58 -7.89
N LEU A 217 19.19 -13.93 -8.46
CA LEU A 217 19.64 -13.76 -9.87
C LEU A 217 20.42 -12.47 -10.24
N PRO A 218 21.41 -12.56 -11.16
CA PRO A 218 22.45 -11.56 -11.36
C PRO A 218 22.11 -10.59 -12.50
N LYS A 219 21.09 -9.74 -12.34
CA LYS A 219 20.89 -8.66 -13.30
C LYS A 219 21.15 -7.32 -12.62
N ALA A 220 22.42 -7.01 -12.45
CA ALA A 220 22.89 -5.76 -11.89
C ALA A 220 22.46 -4.59 -12.78
N ASP A 221 21.41 -3.88 -12.36
CA ASP A 221 20.84 -2.73 -13.07
C ASP A 221 21.03 -1.47 -12.21
N ALA A 222 21.82 -0.52 -12.71
CA ALA A 222 22.06 0.75 -12.02
C ALA A 222 20.79 1.60 -11.90
N ALA A 223 19.81 1.43 -12.79
CA ALA A 223 18.51 2.08 -12.66
C ALA A 223 17.72 1.50 -11.47
N ALA A 224 17.78 0.18 -11.27
CA ALA A 224 17.13 -0.48 -10.13
C ALA A 224 17.73 -0.03 -8.78
N LEU A 225 19.03 0.28 -8.71
CA LEU A 225 19.63 0.88 -7.51
C LEU A 225 19.08 2.30 -7.24
N GLY A 226 18.94 3.11 -8.31
CA GLY A 226 18.35 4.44 -8.20
C GLY A 226 16.90 4.39 -7.69
N ASP A 227 16.12 3.44 -8.20
CA ASP A 227 14.73 3.25 -7.77
C ASP A 227 14.62 2.66 -6.36
N LEU A 228 15.50 1.72 -5.99
CA LEU A 228 15.62 1.23 -4.62
C LEU A 228 15.86 2.38 -3.64
N ARG A 229 16.80 3.28 -3.93
CA ARG A 229 17.10 4.41 -3.04
C ARG A 229 15.93 5.37 -2.87
N LYS A 230 15.16 5.64 -3.93
CA LYS A 230 13.92 6.41 -3.83
C LYS A 230 12.88 5.68 -2.99
N TYR A 231 12.74 4.37 -3.21
CA TYR A 231 11.79 3.54 -2.50
C TYR A 231 12.10 3.43 -1.00
N VAL A 232 13.38 3.36 -0.62
CA VAL A 232 13.80 3.41 0.79
C VAL A 232 13.38 4.71 1.49
N GLN A 233 13.32 5.85 0.77
CA GLN A 233 12.78 7.09 1.35
C GLN A 233 11.29 6.98 1.66
N LEU A 234 10.52 6.28 0.82
CA LEU A 234 9.12 5.96 1.10
C LEU A 234 8.99 5.07 2.33
N LEU A 235 9.78 3.99 2.42
CA LEU A 235 9.77 3.11 3.60
C LEU A 235 10.02 3.90 4.89
N ARG A 236 11.02 4.79 4.89
CA ARG A 236 11.33 5.64 6.05
C ARG A 236 10.17 6.57 6.41
N ALA A 237 9.59 7.24 5.42
CA ALA A 237 8.47 8.14 5.64
C ALA A 237 7.25 7.40 6.23
N VAL A 238 6.93 6.21 5.71
CA VAL A 238 5.83 5.39 6.20
C VAL A 238 6.10 4.89 7.63
N VAL A 239 7.30 4.40 7.92
CA VAL A 239 7.67 3.96 9.28
C VAL A 239 7.55 5.11 10.29
N ASP A 240 8.14 6.26 10.00
CA ASP A 240 8.09 7.42 10.89
C ASP A 240 6.64 7.90 11.11
N MET A 241 5.82 7.88 10.05
CA MET A 241 4.41 8.20 10.13
C MET A 241 3.64 7.20 11.02
N THR A 242 3.78 5.90 10.77
CA THR A 242 3.08 4.87 11.56
C THR A 242 3.44 4.90 13.04
N ALA A 243 4.68 5.29 13.39
CA ALA A 243 5.11 5.43 14.77
C ALA A 243 4.57 6.70 15.47
N THR A 244 4.14 7.72 14.72
CA THR A 244 3.73 9.03 15.25
C THR A 244 2.23 9.26 15.23
N ILE A 245 1.46 8.51 14.42
CA ILE A 245 0.00 8.53 14.46
C ILE A 245 -0.46 7.89 15.78
N HIS A 246 -0.65 8.73 16.78
CA HIS A 246 -1.35 8.36 18.01
C HIS A 246 -2.85 8.45 17.74
N TYR A 247 -3.52 7.31 17.75
CA TYR A 247 -4.97 7.25 17.78
C TYR A 247 -5.42 7.73 19.17
N ASN A 248 -5.70 9.03 19.30
CA ASN A 248 -6.30 9.54 20.52
C ASN A 248 -7.58 8.76 20.82
N ASP A 249 -7.72 8.40 22.09
CA ASP A 249 -8.87 7.68 22.63
C ASP A 249 -10.17 8.34 22.14
N PRO A 250 -11.08 7.62 21.46
CA PRO A 250 -12.36 8.19 21.03
C PRO A 250 -13.22 8.69 22.20
N LEU A 251 -12.83 8.43 23.45
CA LEU A 251 -13.46 8.95 24.66
C LEU A 251 -12.76 10.18 25.27
N ASN A 252 -11.66 10.66 24.71
CA ASN A 252 -10.99 11.86 25.22
C ASN A 252 -10.40 12.71 24.07
N PRO A 253 -11.18 13.65 23.49
CA PRO A 253 -10.72 14.54 22.41
C PRO A 253 -9.60 15.50 22.86
#